data_AF-A0A423WNM6-F1
#
_entry.id   AF-A0A423WNM6-F1
#
_cell.length_a   1.000
_cell.length_b   1.000
_cell.length_c   1.000
_cell.angle_alpha   90.00
_cell.angle_beta   90.00
_cell.angle_gamma   90.00
#
_symmetry.space_group_name_H-M   'P 1'
#
loop_
_entity.id
_entity.type
_entity.pdbx_description
1 polymer ?
#
loop_
_entity_poly.entity_id
_entity_poly.type
_entity_poly.pdbx_seq_one_letter_code
_entity_poly.pdbx_strand_id
1 'polypeptide(L)'
;MRACGNPTCLNQPKSTSSAVESGPALRHCMRCLSTAYCSHDCQKTSWATHKIVCERPNYIIKFHLHPGHIKDPPVIRTLSCPADAKFYTLHLALQLAFGWATTHSFDFAVINPGYSQPTDLLQMIEKLRRLHVEGGGANPASDPPEYLIRILDPVEQTLTSGIDRMHEGQRQHPHTKEKDAVGYELEQLLDNAKWQGKKIVYTYDFGDNWEHFLTVEGRCDPTDDFQVLSGVGHYVAEDVGGAIGWENLKAAYRARVPTSAQQERRECKEWRSTGSGWGSVYLFENKDETNRIMRLDNMLDYFERYAYEQL
;
A
#
# COMPACT_ATOMS: atom_id res chain seq x y z
N MET A 1 9.26 34.70 -12.64
CA MET A 1 8.48 34.75 -11.38
C MET A 1 7.16 34.04 -11.60
N ARG A 2 6.72 33.18 -10.67
CA ARG A 2 5.36 32.60 -10.74
C ARG A 2 4.34 33.73 -10.47
N ALA A 3 3.23 33.76 -11.21
CA ALA A 3 2.18 34.76 -11.07
C ALA A 3 1.07 34.27 -10.13
N CYS A 4 0.31 35.20 -9.57
CA CYS A 4 -0.90 34.86 -8.83
C CYS A 4 -1.93 34.24 -9.79
N GLY A 5 -2.54 33.12 -9.39
CA GLY A 5 -3.58 32.44 -10.16
C GLY A 5 -4.91 33.18 -10.27
N ASN A 6 -5.07 34.33 -9.61
CA ASN A 6 -6.21 35.21 -9.82
C ASN A 6 -5.94 36.13 -11.03
N PRO A 7 -6.68 36.01 -12.15
CA PRO A 7 -6.44 36.80 -13.36
C PRO A 7 -6.66 38.30 -13.14
N THR A 8 -7.43 38.70 -12.12
CA THR A 8 -7.69 40.11 -11.77
C THR A 8 -6.83 40.60 -10.61
N CYS A 9 -5.79 39.86 -10.23
CA CYS A 9 -4.91 40.24 -9.11
C CYS A 9 -4.18 41.56 -9.40
N LEU A 10 -4.31 42.53 -8.48
CA LEU A 10 -3.62 43.82 -8.57
C LEU A 10 -2.11 43.72 -8.29
N ASN A 11 -1.65 42.61 -7.70
CA ASN A 11 -0.27 42.34 -7.36
C ASN A 11 0.46 41.48 -8.43
N GLN A 12 -0.06 41.43 -9.66
CA GLN A 12 0.61 40.72 -10.77
C GLN A 12 1.99 41.36 -11.04
N PRO A 13 3.05 40.56 -11.28
CA PRO A 13 4.34 41.11 -11.68
C PRO A 13 4.20 41.81 -13.03
N LYS A 14 4.44 43.13 -13.07
CA LYS A 14 4.39 43.92 -14.31
C LYS A 14 5.57 43.52 -15.21
N SER A 15 5.31 43.26 -16.48
CA SER A 15 6.25 42.67 -17.45
C SER A 15 7.44 43.55 -17.86
N THR A 16 7.66 44.72 -17.25
CA THR A 16 8.53 45.76 -17.83
C THR A 16 9.46 46.51 -16.88
N SER A 17 9.69 46.04 -15.65
CA SER A 17 10.60 46.73 -14.71
C SER A 17 11.78 45.86 -14.32
N SER A 18 12.99 46.34 -14.61
CA SER A 18 14.30 45.80 -14.19
C SER A 18 14.57 45.92 -12.68
N ALA A 19 13.60 46.37 -11.89
CA ALA A 19 13.68 46.37 -10.44
C ALA A 19 13.13 45.05 -9.88
N VAL A 20 13.98 44.30 -9.17
CA VAL A 20 13.62 43.12 -8.39
C VAL A 20 12.85 43.58 -7.14
N GLU A 21 11.60 44.01 -7.31
CA GLU A 21 10.67 44.08 -6.18
C GLU A 21 10.17 42.66 -5.91
N SER A 22 10.54 42.12 -4.76
CA SER A 22 10.04 40.83 -4.29
C SER A 22 8.55 40.94 -4.00
N GLY A 23 7.73 40.56 -5.00
CA GLY A 23 6.28 40.46 -4.84
C GLY A 23 5.87 39.55 -3.66
N PRO A 24 4.61 39.64 -3.22
CA PRO A 24 4.13 38.86 -2.08
C PRO A 24 4.36 37.35 -2.29
N ALA A 25 4.81 36.66 -1.23
CA ALA A 25 5.02 35.22 -1.26
C ALA A 25 3.71 34.51 -1.65
N LEU A 26 3.75 33.73 -2.73
CA LEU A 26 2.60 32.98 -3.19
C LEU A 26 2.37 31.74 -2.31
N ARG A 27 1.11 31.47 -1.99
CA ARG A 27 0.67 30.27 -1.29
C ARG A 27 -0.09 29.37 -2.26
N HIS A 28 0.33 28.13 -2.37
CA HIS A 28 -0.35 27.15 -3.21
C HIS A 28 -1.73 26.79 -2.66
N CYS A 29 -2.66 26.49 -3.57
CA CYS A 29 -3.92 25.87 -3.23
C CYS A 29 -3.65 24.58 -2.46
N MET A 30 -4.16 24.48 -1.23
CA MET A 30 -3.92 23.32 -0.35
C MET A 30 -4.48 22.00 -0.91
N ARG A 31 -5.36 22.08 -1.92
CA ARG A 31 -5.93 20.90 -2.61
C ARG A 31 -5.01 20.43 -3.74
N CYS A 32 -4.80 21.24 -4.77
CA CYS A 32 -4.05 20.81 -5.96
C CYS A 32 -2.54 21.05 -5.90
N LEU A 33 -2.05 21.89 -4.98
CA LEU A 33 -0.65 22.32 -4.86
C LEU A 33 -0.05 22.93 -6.15
N SER A 34 -0.85 23.14 -7.20
CA SER A 34 -0.41 23.61 -8.52
C SER A 34 -0.57 25.12 -8.66
N THR A 35 -1.80 25.63 -8.51
CA THR A 35 -2.09 27.07 -8.58
C THR A 35 -1.71 27.77 -7.27
N ALA A 36 -1.07 28.94 -7.34
CA ALA A 36 -0.66 29.71 -6.18
C ALA A 36 -1.25 31.12 -6.17
N TYR A 37 -1.56 31.63 -4.98
CA TYR A 37 -2.23 32.91 -4.78
C TYR A 37 -1.44 33.79 -3.82
N CYS A 38 -1.43 35.11 -4.05
CA CYS A 38 -0.78 36.04 -3.13
C CYS A 38 -1.57 36.25 -1.84
N SER A 39 -2.86 35.90 -1.83
CA SER A 39 -3.75 36.01 -0.68
C SER A 39 -4.90 35.02 -0.77
N HIS A 40 -5.52 34.74 0.38
CA HIS A 40 -6.75 33.95 0.46
C HIS A 40 -7.90 34.60 -0.34
N ASP A 41 -7.99 35.93 -0.35
CA ASP A 41 -9.01 36.64 -1.15
C ASP A 41 -8.83 36.43 -2.64
N CYS A 42 -7.59 36.44 -3.15
CA CYS A 42 -7.34 36.12 -4.55
C CYS A 42 -7.75 34.68 -4.89
N GLN A 43 -7.50 33.72 -4.00
CA GLN A 43 -7.99 32.36 -4.18
C GLN A 43 -9.52 32.30 -4.20
N LYS A 44 -10.19 32.99 -3.27
CA LYS A 44 -11.65 33.03 -3.18
C LYS A 44 -12.29 33.65 -4.42
N THR A 45 -11.75 34.77 -4.92
CA THR A 45 -12.21 35.41 -6.16
C THR A 45 -12.02 34.49 -7.37
N SER A 46 -10.89 33.79 -7.44
CA SER A 46 -10.60 32.84 -8.52
C SER A 46 -11.31 31.49 -8.35
N TRP A 47 -12.00 31.22 -7.23
CA TRP A 47 -12.45 29.87 -6.89
C TRP A 47 -13.48 29.31 -7.88
N ALA A 48 -14.37 30.15 -8.40
CA ALA A 48 -15.41 29.73 -9.34
C ALA A 48 -14.83 29.06 -10.60
N THR A 49 -13.70 29.56 -11.10
CA THR A 49 -12.99 29.00 -12.25
C THR A 49 -11.95 27.95 -11.84
N HIS A 50 -11.24 28.19 -10.74
CA HIS A 50 -10.18 27.28 -10.28
C HIS A 50 -10.73 25.91 -9.88
N LYS A 51 -11.88 25.85 -9.20
CA LYS A 51 -12.47 24.59 -8.71
C LYS A 51 -12.75 23.58 -9.83
N ILE A 52 -12.94 24.07 -11.07
CA ILE A 52 -13.21 23.24 -12.26
C ILE A 52 -11.96 22.47 -12.69
N VAL A 53 -10.77 23.03 -12.44
CA VAL A 53 -9.46 22.48 -12.83
C VAL A 53 -8.59 22.11 -11.62
N CYS A 54 -9.20 22.01 -10.44
CA CYS A 54 -8.48 21.80 -9.17
C CYS A 54 -8.45 20.32 -8.81
N GLU A 55 -7.43 19.63 -9.31
CA GLU A 55 -7.19 18.20 -9.10
C GLU A 55 -6.10 17.98 -8.08
N ARG A 56 -6.30 16.99 -7.19
CA ARG A 56 -5.30 16.66 -6.17
C ARG A 56 -4.20 15.82 -6.81
N PRO A 57 -2.92 16.16 -6.61
CA PRO A 57 -1.83 15.39 -7.19
C PRO A 57 -1.76 13.99 -6.56
N ASN A 58 -1.50 12.99 -7.39
CA ASN A 58 -1.33 11.61 -6.94
C ASN A 58 -0.11 11.49 -6.01
N TYR A 59 -0.14 10.50 -5.13
CA TYR A 59 1.03 10.11 -4.34
C TYR A 59 1.97 9.25 -5.19
N ILE A 60 3.28 9.46 -5.03
CA ILE A 60 4.28 8.47 -5.44
C ILE A 60 4.59 7.61 -4.22
N ILE A 61 4.15 6.36 -4.21
CA ILE A 61 4.30 5.45 -3.09
C ILE A 61 5.15 4.25 -3.49
N LYS A 62 6.23 4.03 -2.75
CA LYS A 62 7.07 2.85 -2.83
C LYS A 62 6.65 1.81 -1.80
N PHE A 63 6.43 0.58 -2.26
CA PHE A 63 6.08 -0.59 -1.47
C PHE A 63 7.27 -1.56 -1.48
N HIS A 64 7.89 -1.77 -0.32
CA HIS A 64 9.03 -2.69 -0.18
C HIS A 64 8.59 -3.90 0.62
N LEU A 65 8.53 -5.06 -0.02
CA LEU A 65 8.12 -6.32 0.60
C LEU A 65 9.25 -6.86 1.47
N HIS A 66 8.98 -7.03 2.77
CA HIS A 66 9.87 -7.66 3.75
C HIS A 66 11.35 -7.22 3.66
N PRO A 67 11.68 -5.91 3.78
CA PRO A 67 13.04 -5.39 3.64
C PRO A 67 14.08 -6.02 4.59
N GLY A 68 13.62 -6.59 5.71
CA GLY A 68 14.45 -7.31 6.67
C GLY A 68 14.88 -8.70 6.19
N HIS A 69 14.10 -9.34 5.31
CA HIS A 69 14.24 -10.74 4.92
C HIS A 69 14.51 -10.92 3.42
N ILE A 70 13.78 -10.22 2.55
CA ILE A 70 13.86 -10.35 1.09
C ILE A 70 14.77 -9.26 0.54
N LYS A 71 16.06 -9.57 0.38
CA LYS A 71 17.10 -8.58 0.03
C LYS A 71 17.79 -8.82 -1.31
N ASP A 72 17.80 -10.06 -1.81
CA ASP A 72 18.58 -10.42 -2.99
C ASP A 72 17.79 -11.33 -3.99
N PRO A 73 17.16 -10.73 -5.02
CA PRO A 73 16.92 -9.28 -5.15
C PRO A 73 15.82 -8.80 -4.19
N PRO A 74 15.77 -7.49 -3.84
CA PRO A 74 14.65 -6.93 -3.12
C PRO A 74 13.40 -6.94 -4.01
N VAL A 75 12.21 -7.02 -3.41
CA VAL A 75 10.94 -6.97 -4.14
C VAL A 75 10.24 -5.64 -3.82
N ILE A 76 10.17 -4.77 -4.83
CA ILE A 76 9.72 -3.38 -4.69
C ILE A 76 8.79 -3.01 -5.85
N ARG A 77 7.72 -2.27 -5.56
CA ARG A 77 6.88 -1.60 -6.57
C ARG A 77 6.71 -0.13 -6.17
N THR A 78 6.85 0.79 -7.12
CA THR A 78 6.55 2.21 -6.92
C THR A 78 5.36 2.58 -7.79
N LEU A 79 4.29 3.10 -7.18
CA LEU A 79 3.03 3.42 -7.86
C LEU A 79 2.72 4.93 -7.76
N SER A 80 2.05 5.45 -8.78
CA SER A 80 1.19 6.64 -8.71
C SER A 80 -0.16 6.21 -8.14
N CYS A 81 -0.60 6.87 -7.08
CA CYS A 81 -1.84 6.56 -6.37
C CYS A 81 -2.74 7.80 -6.27
N PRO A 82 -3.98 7.77 -6.79
CA PRO A 82 -4.93 8.89 -6.67
C PRO A 82 -5.18 9.25 -5.20
N ALA A 83 -5.23 10.54 -4.90
CA ALA A 83 -5.27 10.99 -3.51
C ALA A 83 -6.58 10.65 -2.78
N ASP A 84 -7.67 10.63 -3.52
CA ASP A 84 -9.04 10.30 -3.10
C ASP A 84 -9.39 8.82 -3.33
N ALA A 85 -8.45 8.01 -3.81
CA ALA A 85 -8.65 6.57 -3.91
C ALA A 85 -8.89 5.95 -2.54
N LYS A 86 -9.69 4.87 -2.52
CA LYS A 86 -9.95 4.08 -1.31
C LYS A 86 -8.81 3.11 -1.06
N PHE A 87 -8.58 2.78 0.22
CA PHE A 87 -7.59 1.77 0.58
C PHE A 87 -7.89 0.38 -0.01
N TYR A 88 -9.17 0.05 -0.20
CA TYR A 88 -9.58 -1.18 -0.86
C TYR A 88 -9.13 -1.20 -2.34
N THR A 89 -9.27 -0.07 -3.05
CA THR A 89 -8.76 0.05 -4.41
C THR A 89 -7.24 -0.04 -4.47
N LEU A 90 -6.54 0.56 -3.50
CA LEU A 90 -5.09 0.41 -3.39
C LEU A 90 -4.70 -1.07 -3.15
N HIS A 91 -5.46 -1.81 -2.35
CA HIS A 91 -5.25 -3.25 -2.18
C HIS A 91 -5.32 -3.98 -3.52
N LEU A 92 -6.37 -3.78 -4.31
CA LEU A 92 -6.51 -4.41 -5.63
C LEU A 92 -5.34 -4.06 -6.56
N ALA A 93 -4.91 -2.79 -6.57
CA ALA A 93 -3.74 -2.36 -7.35
C ALA A 93 -2.46 -3.08 -6.88
N LEU A 94 -2.29 -3.31 -5.58
CA LEU A 94 -1.13 -4.04 -5.05
C LEU A 94 -1.18 -5.53 -5.42
N GLN A 95 -2.37 -6.14 -5.41
CA GLN A 95 -2.53 -7.53 -5.82
C GLN A 95 -2.10 -7.74 -7.27
N LEU A 96 -2.49 -6.84 -8.17
CA LEU A 96 -2.00 -6.82 -9.55
C LEU A 96 -0.49 -6.52 -9.64
N ALA A 97 0.01 -5.54 -8.89
CA ALA A 97 1.42 -5.15 -8.93
C ALA A 97 2.38 -6.24 -8.41
N PHE A 98 1.90 -7.12 -7.53
CA PHE A 98 2.66 -8.20 -6.91
C PHE A 98 2.30 -9.60 -7.45
N GLY A 99 1.31 -9.71 -8.34
CA GLY A 99 0.92 -10.97 -8.98
C GLY A 99 0.14 -11.93 -8.07
N TRP A 100 -0.72 -11.37 -7.23
CA TRP A 100 -1.55 -12.09 -6.26
C TRP A 100 -3.03 -12.11 -6.65
N ALA A 101 -3.78 -13.00 -6.01
CA ALA A 101 -5.12 -13.39 -6.42
C ALA A 101 -6.24 -12.94 -5.47
N THR A 102 -5.98 -12.02 -4.53
CA THR A 102 -6.98 -11.50 -3.55
C THR A 102 -7.64 -12.59 -2.70
N THR A 103 -6.94 -13.70 -2.44
CA THR A 103 -7.46 -14.92 -1.78
C THR A 103 -7.41 -14.87 -0.26
N HIS A 104 -6.62 -13.95 0.31
CA HIS A 104 -6.46 -13.78 1.75
C HIS A 104 -6.82 -12.37 2.21
N SER A 105 -7.11 -12.22 3.51
CA SER A 105 -7.37 -10.91 4.09
C SER A 105 -6.14 -10.02 4.15
N PHE A 106 -6.39 -8.72 4.32
CA PHE A 106 -5.35 -7.71 4.40
C PHE A 106 -5.66 -6.61 5.42
N ASP A 107 -4.63 -5.86 5.79
CA ASP A 107 -4.79 -4.56 6.44
C ASP A 107 -3.72 -3.56 5.98
N PHE A 108 -4.03 -2.26 6.15
CA PHE A 108 -3.01 -1.21 6.21
C PHE A 108 -2.94 -0.70 7.64
N ALA A 109 -1.75 -0.45 8.16
CA ALA A 109 -1.60 -0.02 9.54
C ALA A 109 -0.49 1.00 9.73
N VAL A 110 -0.71 1.94 10.65
CA VAL A 110 0.35 2.82 11.15
C VAL A 110 0.95 2.16 12.38
N ILE A 111 2.23 1.79 12.28
CA ILE A 111 2.96 1.13 13.37
C ILE A 111 3.10 2.10 14.55
N ASN A 112 2.83 1.63 15.76
CA ASN A 112 3.12 2.37 16.97
C ASN A 112 4.63 2.37 17.25
N PRO A 113 5.32 3.52 17.22
CA PRO A 113 6.77 3.56 17.47
C PRO A 113 7.16 3.12 18.89
N GLY A 114 6.22 3.16 19.84
CA GLY A 114 6.42 2.67 21.20
C GLY A 114 6.20 1.17 21.37
N TYR A 115 5.73 0.47 20.33
CA TYR A 115 5.55 -0.98 20.39
C TYR A 115 6.85 -1.71 20.07
N SER A 116 7.17 -2.72 20.88
CA SER A 116 8.29 -3.62 20.65
C SER A 116 7.76 -5.02 20.35
N GLN A 117 8.15 -5.58 19.21
CA GLN A 117 7.78 -6.95 18.87
C GLN A 117 8.44 -7.94 19.84
N PRO A 118 7.76 -9.04 20.19
CA PRO A 118 8.38 -10.15 20.88
C PRO A 118 9.64 -10.62 20.15
N THR A 119 10.75 -10.74 20.88
CA THR A 119 12.05 -11.13 20.29
C THR A 119 12.40 -12.60 20.54
N ASP A 120 11.68 -13.26 21.43
CA ASP A 120 11.90 -14.65 21.80
C ASP A 120 10.58 -15.40 22.03
N LEU A 121 10.67 -16.72 22.13
CA LEU A 121 9.51 -17.61 22.30
C LEU A 121 8.75 -17.32 23.60
N LEU A 122 9.42 -16.90 24.67
CA LEU A 122 8.77 -16.61 25.95
C LEU A 122 7.90 -15.35 25.82
N GLN A 123 8.43 -14.28 25.22
CA GLN A 123 7.69 -13.05 24.93
C GLN A 123 6.53 -13.31 23.97
N MET A 124 6.70 -14.23 23.01
CA MET A 124 5.63 -14.63 22.09
C MET A 124 4.51 -15.37 22.82
N ILE A 125 4.86 -16.33 23.68
CA ILE A 125 3.89 -17.07 24.51
C ILE A 125 3.16 -16.10 25.46
N GLU A 126 3.87 -15.16 26.06
CA GLU A 126 3.31 -14.11 26.92
C GLU A 126 2.27 -13.27 26.14
N LYS A 127 2.60 -12.81 24.93
CA LYS A 127 1.67 -12.09 24.03
C LYS A 127 0.43 -12.94 23.74
N LEU A 128 0.60 -14.20 23.36
CA LEU A 128 -0.50 -15.11 23.02
C LEU A 128 -1.41 -15.43 24.22
N ARG A 129 -0.83 -15.55 25.43
CA ARG A 129 -1.60 -15.75 26.67
C ARG A 129 -2.47 -14.55 27.00
N ARG A 130 -1.98 -13.32 26.78
CA ARG A 130 -2.74 -12.08 27.05
C ARG A 130 -3.93 -11.87 26.09
N LEU A 131 -3.87 -12.46 24.91
CA LEU A 131 -4.98 -12.46 23.95
C LEU A 131 -6.14 -13.40 24.37
N HIS A 132 -5.90 -14.37 25.26
CA HIS A 132 -6.91 -15.32 25.74
C HIS A 132 -7.35 -15.00 27.20
N VAL A 133 -8.43 -14.23 27.33
CA VAL A 133 -8.98 -13.77 28.64
C VAL A 133 -9.42 -14.92 29.55
N GLU A 134 -9.82 -16.07 29.01
CA GLU A 134 -10.33 -17.21 29.79
C GLU A 134 -9.28 -17.94 30.64
N GLY A 135 -7.99 -17.66 30.45
CA GLY A 135 -6.88 -18.27 31.21
C GLY A 135 -6.36 -17.46 32.40
N GLY A 136 -6.99 -16.34 32.76
CA GLY A 136 -6.48 -15.44 33.81
C GLY A 136 -5.34 -14.52 33.36
N GLY A 137 -5.22 -14.26 32.05
CA GLY A 137 -4.28 -13.29 31.48
C GLY A 137 -4.62 -11.84 31.86
N ALA A 138 -3.60 -10.98 31.95
CA ALA A 138 -3.78 -9.55 32.18
C ALA A 138 -4.68 -8.91 31.11
N ASN A 139 -5.40 -7.84 31.48
CA ASN A 139 -6.27 -7.11 30.54
C ASN A 139 -5.45 -6.66 29.32
N PRO A 140 -5.77 -7.09 28.08
CA PRO A 140 -5.03 -6.72 26.88
C PRO A 140 -4.96 -5.20 26.64
N ALA A 141 -5.81 -4.39 27.29
CA ALA A 141 -5.72 -2.93 27.28
C ALA A 141 -4.48 -2.36 28.02
N SER A 142 -3.77 -3.16 28.82
CA SER A 142 -2.61 -2.70 29.60
C SER A 142 -1.32 -2.56 28.79
N ASP A 143 -1.25 -3.20 27.61
CA ASP A 143 -0.10 -3.10 26.71
C ASP A 143 -0.27 -1.95 25.70
N PRO A 144 0.82 -1.35 25.22
CA PRO A 144 0.73 -0.42 24.10
C PRO A 144 0.24 -1.17 22.85
N PRO A 145 -0.70 -0.58 22.07
CA PRO A 145 -1.15 -1.20 20.83
C PRO A 145 0.02 -1.32 19.85
N GLU A 146 0.07 -2.42 19.10
CA GLU A 146 1.02 -2.60 17.99
C GLU A 146 0.82 -1.57 16.88
N TYR A 147 -0.45 -1.21 16.62
CA TYR A 147 -0.85 -0.29 15.57
C TYR A 147 -1.64 0.89 16.15
N LEU A 148 -1.36 2.10 15.69
CA LEU A 148 -2.10 3.30 16.11
C LEU A 148 -3.46 3.42 15.39
N ILE A 149 -3.51 2.93 14.16
CA ILE A 149 -4.70 2.80 13.33
C ILE A 149 -4.51 1.63 12.37
N ARG A 150 -5.57 0.88 12.12
CA ARG A 150 -5.67 -0.16 11.09
C ARG A 150 -6.82 0.18 10.14
N ILE A 151 -6.61 -0.07 8.86
CA ILE A 151 -7.59 0.03 7.79
C ILE A 151 -7.80 -1.40 7.30
N LEU A 152 -8.99 -1.92 7.50
CA LEU A 152 -9.31 -3.35 7.44
C LEU A 152 -9.98 -3.72 6.12
N ASP A 153 -9.74 -4.95 5.69
CA ASP A 153 -10.51 -5.65 4.67
C ASP A 153 -12.03 -5.57 5.01
N PRO A 154 -12.86 -5.03 4.09
CA PRO A 154 -14.30 -4.78 4.31
C PRO A 154 -15.15 -6.04 4.45
N VAL A 155 -14.64 -7.20 4.04
CA VAL A 155 -15.45 -8.43 4.01
C VAL A 155 -15.84 -8.80 5.44
N GLU A 156 -17.13 -8.88 5.73
CA GLU A 156 -17.61 -9.31 7.04
C GLU A 156 -17.26 -10.80 7.27
N GLN A 157 -16.99 -11.17 8.54
CA GLN A 157 -16.69 -12.54 8.95
C GLN A 157 -17.88 -13.46 8.63
N THR A 158 -17.84 -14.09 7.45
CA THR A 158 -18.82 -15.09 7.04
C THR A 158 -18.10 -16.38 6.70
N LEU A 159 -18.66 -17.50 7.14
CA LEU A 159 -18.21 -18.87 6.82
C LEU A 159 -18.15 -19.13 5.29
N THR A 160 -18.76 -18.26 4.50
CA THR A 160 -18.94 -18.39 3.04
C THR A 160 -18.14 -17.39 2.22
N SER A 161 -17.35 -16.51 2.84
CA SER A 161 -16.58 -15.48 2.12
C SER A 161 -15.50 -16.05 1.19
N GLY A 162 -15.01 -17.27 1.46
CA GLY A 162 -13.93 -17.91 0.71
C GLY A 162 -12.53 -17.29 0.94
N ILE A 163 -12.45 -16.21 1.74
CA ILE A 163 -11.20 -15.51 2.06
C ILE A 163 -10.61 -16.08 3.35
N ASP A 164 -9.33 -16.43 3.33
CA ASP A 164 -8.62 -16.88 4.53
C ASP A 164 -8.28 -15.69 5.45
N ARG A 165 -8.75 -15.77 6.70
CA ARG A 165 -8.54 -14.77 7.77
C ARG A 165 -7.78 -15.34 8.97
N MET A 166 -7.08 -16.47 8.80
CA MET A 166 -6.27 -17.08 9.85
C MET A 166 -5.36 -16.02 10.51
N HIS A 167 -5.23 -16.03 11.84
CA HIS A 167 -4.43 -15.06 12.63
C HIS A 167 -4.94 -13.59 12.70
N GLU A 168 -6.07 -13.23 12.09
CA GLU A 168 -6.61 -11.85 12.21
C GLU A 168 -6.80 -11.38 13.66
N GLY A 169 -7.32 -12.27 14.52
CA GLY A 169 -7.56 -11.97 15.95
C GLY A 169 -6.30 -11.62 16.72
N GLN A 170 -5.12 -12.07 16.28
CA GLN A 170 -3.84 -11.77 16.94
C GLN A 170 -3.38 -10.32 16.72
N ARG A 171 -3.99 -9.63 15.75
CA ARG A 171 -3.66 -8.25 15.37
C ARG A 171 -4.60 -7.22 15.99
N GLN A 172 -5.68 -7.66 16.64
CA GLN A 172 -6.67 -6.79 17.28
C GLN A 172 -6.16 -6.27 18.62
N HIS A 173 -6.50 -5.02 18.94
CA HIS A 173 -6.19 -4.44 20.23
C HIS A 173 -7.22 -3.37 20.62
N PRO A 174 -7.70 -3.31 21.88
CA PRO A 174 -8.79 -2.39 22.30
C PRO A 174 -8.51 -0.90 22.07
N HIS A 175 -7.24 -0.51 22.02
CA HIS A 175 -6.80 0.88 21.79
C HIS A 175 -6.35 1.18 20.35
N THR A 176 -6.37 0.20 19.46
CA THR A 176 -6.13 0.43 18.03
C THR A 176 -7.38 1.01 17.40
N LYS A 177 -7.24 2.13 16.68
CA LYS A 177 -8.36 2.67 15.90
C LYS A 177 -8.55 1.85 14.64
N GLU A 178 -9.78 1.51 14.30
CA GLU A 178 -10.07 0.74 13.10
C GLU A 178 -10.94 1.54 12.12
N LYS A 179 -10.67 1.36 10.82
CA LYS A 179 -11.38 1.95 9.69
C LYS A 179 -11.60 0.88 8.64
N ASP A 180 -12.65 1.04 7.87
CA ASP A 180 -12.97 0.19 6.73
C ASP A 180 -12.25 0.67 5.45
N ALA A 181 -11.70 -0.26 4.67
CA ALA A 181 -10.92 0.06 3.48
C ALA A 181 -11.76 0.57 2.29
N VAL A 182 -13.07 0.29 2.23
CA VAL A 182 -13.98 0.77 1.17
C VAL A 182 -14.35 2.24 1.40
N GLY A 183 -14.52 2.64 2.67
CA GLY A 183 -14.90 4.01 3.03
C GLY A 183 -13.72 4.98 3.14
N TYR A 184 -12.52 4.49 3.49
CA TYR A 184 -11.39 5.33 3.90
C TYR A 184 -10.44 5.67 2.74
N GLU A 185 -10.13 6.96 2.57
CA GLU A 185 -9.34 7.48 1.45
C GLU A 185 -7.85 7.62 1.80
N LEU A 186 -6.98 7.51 0.79
CA LEU A 186 -5.53 7.67 0.99
C LEU A 186 -5.19 9.02 1.63
N GLU A 187 -5.81 10.12 1.21
CA GLU A 187 -5.57 11.44 1.80
C GLU A 187 -5.95 11.56 3.28
N GLN A 188 -6.96 10.83 3.72
CA GLN A 188 -7.41 10.86 5.11
C GLN A 188 -6.37 10.27 6.07
N LEU A 189 -5.51 9.38 5.56
CA LEU A 189 -4.37 8.82 6.28
C LEU A 189 -3.07 9.59 5.99
N LEU A 190 -2.71 9.73 4.71
CA LEU A 190 -1.37 10.17 4.29
C LEU A 190 -1.13 11.68 4.47
N ASP A 191 -2.17 12.51 4.35
CA ASP A 191 -2.08 13.96 4.62
C ASP A 191 -2.41 14.33 6.06
N ASN A 192 -2.70 13.34 6.90
CA ASN A 192 -2.99 13.57 8.30
C ASN A 192 -1.70 13.82 9.08
N ALA A 193 -1.54 15.05 9.57
CA ALA A 193 -0.37 15.46 10.37
C ALA A 193 -0.10 14.55 11.58
N LYS A 194 -1.12 13.87 12.12
CA LYS A 194 -0.96 12.91 13.22
C LYS A 194 -0.08 11.71 12.83
N TRP A 195 -0.11 11.31 11.55
CA TRP A 195 0.57 10.12 11.05
C TRP A 195 1.85 10.45 10.27
N GLN A 196 2.14 11.72 10.06
CA GLN A 196 3.34 12.17 9.35
C GLN A 196 4.62 11.61 9.98
N GLY A 197 5.50 11.07 9.14
CA GLY A 197 6.77 10.48 9.56
C GLY A 197 6.67 9.11 10.27
N LYS A 198 5.46 8.58 10.46
CA LYS A 198 5.27 7.23 11.03
C LYS A 198 5.39 6.17 9.95
N LYS A 199 5.79 4.96 10.35
CA LYS A 199 5.86 3.81 9.44
C LYS A 199 4.46 3.29 9.15
N ILE A 200 4.17 3.07 7.88
CA ILE A 200 2.93 2.48 7.40
C ILE A 200 3.27 1.14 6.77
N VAL A 201 2.50 0.11 7.12
CA VAL A 201 2.65 -1.24 6.59
C VAL A 201 1.35 -1.66 5.93
N TYR A 202 1.46 -2.35 4.79
CA TYR A 202 0.38 -3.12 4.18
C TYR A 202 0.68 -4.59 4.38
N THR A 203 -0.22 -5.32 5.06
CA THR A 203 -0.08 -6.75 5.31
C THR A 203 -1.11 -7.51 4.49
N TYR A 204 -0.67 -8.47 3.71
CA TYR A 204 -1.53 -9.40 2.97
C TYR A 204 -1.25 -10.82 3.43
N ASP A 205 -2.29 -11.65 3.52
CA ASP A 205 -2.21 -13.02 4.03
C ASP A 205 -1.65 -13.03 5.46
N PHE A 206 -2.53 -13.10 6.45
CA PHE A 206 -2.11 -13.10 7.85
C PHE A 206 -1.46 -14.44 8.28
N GLY A 207 -1.56 -15.50 7.45
CA GLY A 207 -0.81 -16.75 7.60
C GLY A 207 0.66 -16.57 7.25
N ASP A 208 0.94 -16.19 6.00
CA ASP A 208 2.31 -15.95 5.52
C ASP A 208 2.89 -14.59 5.96
N ASN A 209 2.03 -13.69 6.43
CA ASN A 209 2.31 -12.34 6.93
C ASN A 209 3.14 -11.51 5.95
N TRP A 210 2.66 -11.31 4.71
CA TRP A 210 3.37 -10.52 3.69
C TRP A 210 3.30 -9.02 3.99
N GLU A 211 4.37 -8.47 4.59
CA GLU A 211 4.45 -7.07 4.98
C GLU A 211 5.15 -6.21 3.93
N HIS A 212 4.45 -5.19 3.44
CA HIS A 212 4.99 -4.16 2.56
C HIS A 212 5.15 -2.88 3.35
N PHE A 213 6.38 -2.37 3.42
CA PHE A 213 6.66 -1.10 4.06
C PHE A 213 6.47 0.00 3.03
N LEU A 214 5.55 0.93 3.34
CA LEU A 214 5.21 2.05 2.48
C LEU A 214 6.16 3.23 2.72
N THR A 215 6.61 3.85 1.64
CA THR A 215 7.35 5.13 1.66
C THR A 215 6.69 6.07 0.65
N VAL A 216 6.16 7.20 1.12
CA VAL A 216 5.68 8.27 0.23
C VAL A 216 6.89 9.08 -0.22
N GLU A 217 7.26 8.95 -1.49
CA GLU A 217 8.45 9.61 -2.08
C GLU A 217 8.13 11.01 -2.62
N GLY A 218 6.86 11.31 -2.87
CA GLY A 218 6.44 12.63 -3.32
C GLY A 218 5.04 12.66 -3.91
N ARG A 219 4.83 13.62 -4.81
CA ARG A 219 3.59 13.84 -5.55
C ARG A 219 3.88 13.87 -7.04
N CYS A 220 2.94 13.41 -7.86
CA CYS A 220 2.98 13.54 -9.32
C CYS A 220 1.68 14.13 -9.85
N ASP A 221 1.60 14.32 -11.17
CA ASP A 221 0.40 14.83 -11.81
C ASP A 221 -0.82 13.95 -11.50
N PRO A 222 -2.00 14.56 -11.34
CA PRO A 222 -3.24 13.85 -11.06
C PRO A 222 -3.59 12.90 -12.20
N THR A 223 -3.96 11.68 -11.85
CA THR A 223 -4.60 10.72 -12.75
C THR A 223 -5.66 9.98 -11.97
N ASP A 224 -6.77 9.63 -12.64
CA ASP A 224 -7.81 8.81 -12.01
C ASP A 224 -7.28 7.38 -11.73
N ASP A 225 -6.47 6.83 -12.63
CA ASP A 225 -5.95 5.47 -12.50
C ASP A 225 -4.74 5.34 -11.58
N PHE A 226 -4.61 4.17 -10.95
CA PHE A 226 -3.35 3.70 -10.38
C PHE A 226 -2.38 3.34 -11.50
N GLN A 227 -1.09 3.64 -11.31
CA GLN A 227 -0.06 3.31 -12.29
C GLN A 227 1.21 2.83 -11.61
N VAL A 228 1.73 1.68 -12.01
CA VAL A 228 3.08 1.27 -11.65
C VAL A 228 4.08 2.11 -12.43
N LEU A 229 4.93 2.83 -11.69
CA LEU A 229 5.98 3.71 -12.22
C LEU A 229 7.29 2.93 -12.41
N SER A 230 7.62 2.07 -11.46
CA SER A 230 8.82 1.21 -11.50
C SER A 230 8.67 -0.03 -10.60
N GLY A 231 9.47 -1.06 -10.83
CA GLY A 231 9.52 -2.24 -9.97
C GLY A 231 10.85 -2.98 -10.05
N VAL A 232 11.19 -3.70 -8.98
CA VAL A 232 12.38 -4.55 -8.86
C VAL A 232 11.98 -5.87 -8.22
N GLY A 233 12.60 -6.97 -8.64
CA GLY A 233 12.36 -8.30 -8.07
C GLY A 233 11.10 -8.98 -8.61
N HIS A 234 11.12 -10.31 -8.53
CA HIS A 234 10.05 -11.19 -9.02
C HIS A 234 8.78 -11.11 -8.14
N TYR A 235 7.64 -11.51 -8.68
CA TYR A 235 6.44 -11.76 -7.89
C TYR A 235 6.71 -12.82 -6.81
N VAL A 236 6.16 -12.66 -5.62
CA VAL A 236 6.34 -13.65 -4.55
C VAL A 236 5.20 -14.65 -4.63
N ALA A 237 5.52 -15.93 -4.66
CA ALA A 237 4.50 -16.98 -4.74
C ALA A 237 3.63 -16.99 -3.47
N GLU A 238 2.32 -17.13 -3.64
CA GLU A 238 1.37 -17.31 -2.52
C GLU A 238 1.60 -18.65 -1.80
N ASP A 239 1.17 -18.75 -0.54
CA ASP A 239 1.27 -19.92 0.34
C ASP A 239 2.65 -20.60 0.32
N VAL A 240 3.72 -19.85 0.55
CA VAL A 240 5.06 -20.43 0.67
C VAL A 240 5.54 -20.54 2.10
N GLY A 241 4.78 -20.04 3.08
CA GLY A 241 5.21 -19.93 4.48
C GLY A 241 5.97 -18.63 4.73
N GLY A 242 5.52 -17.54 4.10
CA GLY A 242 6.04 -16.20 4.31
C GLY A 242 7.47 -16.00 3.80
N ALA A 243 8.14 -14.95 4.28
CA ALA A 243 9.45 -14.55 3.78
C ALA A 243 10.52 -15.65 3.88
N ILE A 244 10.52 -16.44 4.96
CA ILE A 244 11.43 -17.59 5.13
C ILE A 244 11.13 -18.66 4.08
N GLY A 245 9.85 -18.97 3.89
CA GLY A 245 9.36 -19.88 2.86
C GLY A 245 9.79 -19.49 1.45
N TRP A 246 9.69 -18.21 1.12
CA TRP A 246 10.14 -17.65 -0.16
C TRP A 246 11.65 -17.79 -0.38
N GLU A 247 12.48 -17.46 0.62
CA GLU A 247 13.93 -17.64 0.52
C GLU A 247 14.30 -19.12 0.34
N ASN A 248 13.62 -20.01 1.05
CA ASN A 248 13.78 -21.46 0.88
C ASN A 248 13.39 -21.92 -0.53
N LEU A 249 12.32 -21.37 -1.11
CA LEU A 249 11.90 -21.67 -2.47
C LEU A 249 12.93 -21.18 -3.50
N LYS A 250 13.44 -19.95 -3.37
CA LYS A 250 14.53 -19.44 -4.21
C LYS A 250 15.77 -20.32 -4.10
N ALA A 251 16.15 -20.73 -2.90
CA ALA A 251 17.27 -21.64 -2.68
C ALA A 251 17.03 -23.00 -3.35
N ALA A 252 15.80 -23.52 -3.29
CA ALA A 252 15.42 -24.73 -3.99
C ALA A 252 15.63 -24.59 -5.49
N TYR A 253 15.17 -23.52 -6.16
CA TYR A 253 15.37 -23.33 -7.61
C TYR A 253 16.82 -23.03 -8.02
N ARG A 254 17.60 -22.34 -7.19
CA ARG A 254 19.03 -22.06 -7.45
C ARG A 254 19.91 -23.31 -7.37
N ALA A 255 19.46 -24.38 -6.69
CA ALA A 255 20.23 -25.60 -6.54
C ALA A 255 20.42 -26.32 -7.89
N ARG A 256 21.68 -26.53 -8.31
CA ARG A 256 21.97 -27.30 -9.53
C ARG A 256 21.58 -28.78 -9.41
N VAL A 257 21.72 -29.34 -8.21
CA VAL A 257 21.31 -30.70 -7.86
C VAL A 257 20.43 -30.59 -6.61
N PRO A 258 19.10 -30.51 -6.75
CA PRO A 258 18.19 -30.35 -5.62
C PRO A 258 18.06 -31.64 -4.80
N THR A 259 17.88 -31.52 -3.48
CA THR A 259 17.45 -32.63 -2.62
C THR A 259 15.99 -33.01 -2.90
N SER A 260 15.53 -34.18 -2.45
CA SER A 260 14.12 -34.59 -2.59
C SER A 260 13.15 -33.56 -2.02
N ALA A 261 13.46 -32.97 -0.86
CA ALA A 261 12.65 -31.91 -0.26
C ALA A 261 12.68 -30.60 -1.07
N GLN A 262 13.75 -30.33 -1.82
CA GLN A 262 13.81 -29.18 -2.75
C GLN A 262 13.06 -29.48 -4.04
N GLN A 263 13.10 -30.72 -4.54
CA GLN A 263 12.31 -31.16 -5.70
C GLN A 263 10.81 -31.06 -5.40
N GLU A 264 10.36 -31.59 -4.26
CA GLU A 264 8.97 -31.51 -3.81
C GLU A 264 8.46 -30.05 -3.73
N ARG A 265 9.29 -29.13 -3.22
CA ARG A 265 8.95 -27.69 -3.20
C ARG A 265 8.82 -27.07 -4.59
N ARG A 266 9.66 -27.48 -5.54
CA ARG A 266 9.56 -27.01 -6.94
C ARG A 266 8.29 -27.54 -7.59
N GLU A 267 8.05 -28.85 -7.47
CA GLU A 267 6.90 -29.54 -8.08
C GLU A 267 5.55 -29.02 -7.55
N CYS A 268 5.46 -28.79 -6.23
CA CYS A 268 4.26 -28.22 -5.61
C CYS A 268 3.85 -26.86 -6.20
N LYS A 269 4.82 -26.05 -6.66
CA LYS A 269 4.56 -24.75 -7.27
C LYS A 269 4.44 -24.79 -8.79
N GLU A 270 5.14 -25.70 -9.46
CA GLU A 270 4.92 -25.99 -10.88
C GLU A 270 3.49 -26.48 -11.17
N TRP A 271 2.90 -27.25 -10.25
CA TRP A 271 1.50 -27.68 -10.33
C TRP A 271 0.50 -26.52 -10.23
N ARG A 272 0.74 -25.54 -9.35
CA ARG A 272 -0.09 -24.33 -9.25
C ARG A 272 0.15 -23.34 -10.40
N SER A 273 1.22 -23.52 -11.17
CA SER A 273 1.57 -22.69 -12.33
C SER A 273 1.34 -23.39 -13.67
N THR A 274 0.41 -24.37 -13.76
CA THR A 274 0.04 -25.02 -15.03
C THR A 274 -0.57 -24.00 -16.00
N GLY A 275 0.33 -23.32 -16.68
CA GLY A 275 0.13 -22.23 -17.62
C GLY A 275 1.44 -21.73 -18.21
N SER A 276 2.61 -22.00 -17.59
CA SER A 276 3.92 -21.99 -18.26
C SER A 276 5.03 -22.46 -17.32
N GLY A 277 5.91 -23.35 -17.79
CA GLY A 277 7.07 -23.79 -17.03
C GLY A 277 8.00 -22.62 -16.66
N TRP A 278 8.76 -22.78 -15.58
CA TRP A 278 9.64 -21.76 -14.99
C TRP A 278 10.83 -21.31 -15.88
N GLY A 279 10.86 -21.75 -17.14
CA GLY A 279 11.85 -21.40 -18.16
C GLY A 279 11.62 -20.07 -18.88
N SER A 280 10.53 -19.35 -18.58
CA SER A 280 10.25 -18.01 -19.12
C SER A 280 9.56 -17.11 -18.09
N VAL A 281 10.04 -17.17 -16.84
CA VAL A 281 9.55 -16.36 -15.73
C VAL A 281 10.27 -15.01 -15.78
N TYR A 282 9.68 -14.09 -16.54
CA TYR A 282 10.15 -12.74 -16.74
C TYR A 282 10.36 -12.01 -15.40
N LEU A 283 11.28 -11.05 -15.38
CA LEU A 283 11.49 -10.03 -14.35
C LEU A 283 10.14 -9.31 -14.06
N PHE A 284 10.12 -8.25 -13.24
CA PHE A 284 9.01 -7.28 -13.34
C PHE A 284 9.08 -6.64 -14.75
N GLU A 285 8.62 -7.35 -15.78
CA GLU A 285 9.02 -7.11 -17.17
C GLU A 285 7.85 -6.63 -18.03
N ASN A 286 6.62 -6.61 -17.49
CA ASN A 286 5.48 -6.08 -18.20
C ASN A 286 4.68 -5.06 -17.38
N LYS A 287 5.37 -4.01 -16.92
CA LYS A 287 4.76 -2.80 -16.33
C LYS A 287 3.59 -2.29 -17.17
N ASP A 288 3.72 -2.32 -18.50
CA ASP A 288 2.71 -1.80 -19.40
C ASP A 288 1.44 -2.66 -19.38
N GLU A 289 1.55 -3.98 -19.34
CA GLU A 289 0.39 -4.87 -19.18
C GLU A 289 -0.25 -4.73 -17.80
N THR A 290 0.55 -4.69 -16.73
CA THR A 290 0.03 -4.40 -15.38
C THR A 290 -0.75 -3.10 -15.36
N ASN A 291 -0.24 -2.03 -15.98
CA ASN A 291 -0.93 -0.74 -16.07
C ASN A 291 -2.18 -0.75 -16.96
N ARG A 292 -2.29 -1.67 -17.93
CA ARG A 292 -3.53 -1.84 -18.72
C ARG A 292 -4.63 -2.45 -17.86
N ILE A 293 -4.30 -3.42 -17.02
CA ILE A 293 -5.25 -4.13 -16.14
C ILE A 293 -5.62 -3.26 -14.92
N MET A 294 -4.66 -2.47 -14.42
CA MET A 294 -4.79 -1.62 -13.22
C MET A 294 -5.71 -0.40 -13.39
N ARG A 295 -6.36 -0.24 -14.55
CA ARG A 295 -7.37 0.80 -14.73
C ARG A 295 -8.56 0.55 -13.81
N LEU A 296 -9.02 1.60 -13.14
CA LEU A 296 -10.01 1.55 -12.06
C LEU A 296 -11.31 0.84 -12.44
N ASP A 297 -11.73 1.03 -13.69
CA ASP A 297 -12.93 0.46 -14.30
C ASP A 297 -12.82 -1.05 -14.56
N ASN A 298 -11.63 -1.63 -14.44
CA ASN A 298 -11.35 -3.01 -14.83
C ASN A 298 -10.79 -3.90 -13.70
N MET A 299 -10.28 -3.33 -12.60
CA MET A 299 -9.63 -4.14 -11.55
C MET A 299 -10.60 -5.11 -10.85
N LEU A 300 -11.82 -4.66 -10.52
CA LEU A 300 -12.83 -5.52 -9.89
C LEU A 300 -13.26 -6.63 -10.84
N ASP A 301 -13.65 -6.27 -12.07
CA ASP A 301 -14.01 -7.21 -13.13
C ASP A 301 -12.90 -8.24 -13.40
N TYR A 302 -11.63 -7.83 -13.34
CA TYR A 302 -10.49 -8.73 -13.51
C TYR A 302 -10.47 -9.82 -12.44
N PHE A 303 -10.56 -9.45 -11.16
CA PHE A 303 -10.54 -10.41 -10.06
C PHE A 303 -11.80 -11.28 -10.01
N GLU A 304 -12.97 -10.72 -10.35
CA GLU A 304 -14.20 -11.51 -10.48
C GLU A 304 -14.06 -12.58 -11.58
N ARG A 305 -13.55 -12.23 -12.76
CA ARG A 305 -13.30 -13.21 -13.84
C ARG A 305 -12.27 -14.26 -13.45
N TYR A 306 -11.17 -13.83 -12.81
CA TYR A 306 -10.12 -14.74 -12.36
C TYR A 306 -10.66 -15.77 -11.36
N ALA A 307 -11.53 -15.36 -10.44
CA ALA A 307 -12.18 -16.28 -9.51
C ALA A 307 -13.07 -17.32 -10.20
N TYR A 308 -13.79 -16.93 -11.27
CA TYR A 308 -14.62 -17.86 -12.05
C TYR A 308 -13.80 -18.87 -12.88
N GLU A 309 -12.63 -18.49 -13.37
CA GLU A 309 -11.76 -19.38 -14.18
C GLU A 309 -11.03 -20.45 -13.35
N GLN A 310 -10.98 -20.28 -12.02
CA GLN A 310 -10.30 -21.20 -11.08
C GLN A 310 -11.27 -22.20 -10.39
N LEU A 311 -12.58 -22.13 -10.68
CA LEU A 311 -13.63 -23.04 -10.20
C LEU A 311 -13.96 -24.11 -11.23
#